data_AF-A0A7S2VXH2-F1
#
_entry.id   AF-A0A7S2VXH2-F1
#
_cell.length_a   1.000
_cell.length_b   1.000
_cell.length_c   1.000
_cell.angle_alpha   90.00
_cell.angle_beta   90.00
_cell.angle_gamma   90.00
#
_symmetry.space_group_name_H-M   'P 1'
#
loop_
_entity.id
_entity.type
_entity.pdbx_description
1 polymer ?
#
loop_
_entity_poly.entity_id
_entity_poly.type
_entity_poly.pdbx_seq_one_letter_code
_entity_poly.pdbx_strand_id
1 'polypeptide(L)'
;KSGEKRASSLALLQRALNVPVQNVYMQVNSSLTLERYAASAFVMSPAGTHHDCWRHHEALLMGAFPLVDEYHLLHKILPGLPVIYIKSWERMTRDDLFSKMDDIVSADPPSAMPLTHAYWEEELKSFLRNM
;
A
#
# COMPACT_ATOMS: atom_id res chain seq x y z
N LYS A 1 20.21 -0.44 3.02
CA LYS A 1 19.52 0.55 3.92
C LYS A 1 18.13 0.85 3.35
N SER A 2 17.09 1.07 4.17
CA SER A 2 15.68 1.18 3.70
C SER A 2 15.40 2.29 2.66
N GLY A 3 16.27 3.32 2.59
CA GLY A 3 16.20 4.37 1.57
C GLY A 3 16.59 3.89 0.16
N GLU A 4 17.57 2.98 0.05
CA GLU A 4 18.05 2.46 -1.23
C GLU A 4 16.99 1.59 -1.92
N LYS A 5 16.27 0.76 -1.16
CA LYS A 5 15.19 -0.08 -1.70
C LYS A 5 14.03 0.75 -2.25
N ARG A 6 13.69 1.86 -1.56
CA ARG A 6 12.66 2.81 -2.01
C ARG A 6 13.07 3.54 -3.30
N ALA A 7 14.30 4.06 -3.34
CA ALA A 7 14.84 4.72 -4.53
C ALA A 7 14.90 3.77 -5.73
N SER A 8 15.31 2.52 -5.50
CA SER A 8 15.34 1.48 -6.54
C SER A 8 13.93 1.13 -7.04
N SER A 9 12.98 0.87 -6.14
CA SER A 9 11.59 0.54 -6.53
C SER A 9 10.92 1.67 -7.32
N LEU A 10 11.19 2.92 -6.94
CA LEU A 10 10.70 4.10 -7.66
C LEU A 10 11.28 4.19 -9.06
N ALA A 11 12.60 4.03 -9.22
CA ALA A 11 13.25 4.10 -10.52
C ALA A 11 12.76 3.00 -11.46
N LEU A 12 12.53 1.79 -10.94
CA LEU A 12 11.97 0.66 -11.67
C LEU A 12 10.54 0.94 -12.12
N LEU A 13 9.70 1.45 -11.21
CA LEU A 13 8.32 1.79 -11.53
C LEU A 13 8.23 2.94 -12.54
N GLN A 14 9.04 3.99 -12.39
CA GLN A 14 9.12 5.08 -13.36
C GLN A 14 9.48 4.58 -14.76
N ARG A 15 10.46 3.69 -14.84
CA ARG A 15 10.88 3.06 -16.10
C ARG A 15 9.78 2.23 -16.72
N ALA A 16 9.06 1.45 -15.91
CA ALA A 16 8.05 0.53 -16.40
C ALA A 16 6.73 1.21 -16.77
N LEU A 17 6.35 2.29 -16.04
CA LEU A 17 5.10 3.00 -16.28
C LEU A 17 5.21 4.08 -17.36
N ASN A 18 6.42 4.51 -17.73
CA ASN A 18 6.68 5.60 -18.69
C ASN A 18 5.84 6.87 -18.37
N VAL A 19 5.62 7.14 -17.09
CA VAL A 19 4.98 8.36 -16.56
C VAL A 19 5.80 8.90 -15.39
N PRO A 20 5.74 10.21 -15.12
CA PRO A 20 6.37 10.79 -13.95
C PRO A 20 5.72 10.23 -12.67
N VAL A 21 6.40 9.32 -11.99
CA VAL A 21 6.02 8.89 -10.63
C VAL A 21 6.68 9.82 -9.64
N GLN A 22 5.90 10.52 -8.81
CA GLN A 22 6.45 11.40 -7.78
C GLN A 22 6.67 10.63 -6.48
N ASN A 23 7.86 10.74 -5.90
CA ASN A 23 8.11 10.30 -4.53
C ASN A 23 7.70 11.40 -3.57
N VAL A 24 6.46 11.30 -3.09
CA VAL A 24 5.84 12.32 -2.25
C VAL A 24 6.42 12.31 -0.82
N TYR A 25 6.91 11.17 -0.38
CA TYR A 25 7.26 10.91 1.02
C TYR A 25 8.60 11.52 1.45
N MET A 26 9.40 12.08 0.53
CA MET A 26 10.63 12.81 0.88
C MET A 26 10.39 14.30 1.20
N GLN A 27 9.14 14.76 1.23
CA GLN A 27 8.81 16.15 1.53
C GLN A 27 8.55 16.34 3.04
N VAL A 28 9.12 17.40 3.61
CA VAL A 28 9.22 17.66 5.06
C VAL A 28 7.88 18.01 5.73
N ASN A 29 6.79 18.08 4.96
CA ASN A 29 5.45 18.45 5.45
C ASN A 29 4.45 17.30 5.25
N SER A 30 3.93 16.77 6.37
CA SER A 30 2.95 15.68 6.39
C SER A 30 1.61 16.06 5.75
N SER A 31 1.16 17.33 5.86
CA SER A 31 -0.11 17.76 5.27
C SER A 31 -0.07 17.69 3.73
N LEU A 32 1.03 18.17 3.14
CA LEU A 32 1.27 18.11 1.70
C LEU A 32 1.39 16.66 1.19
N THR A 33 1.84 15.74 2.05
CA THR A 33 1.93 14.31 1.71
C THR A 33 0.54 13.69 1.60
N LEU A 34 -0.34 13.93 2.58
CA LEU A 34 -1.70 13.42 2.57
C LEU A 34 -2.54 14.02 1.45
N GLU A 35 -2.41 15.32 1.17
CA GLU A 35 -3.07 15.97 0.02
C GLU A 35 -2.71 15.30 -1.31
N ARG A 36 -1.44 14.94 -1.48
CA ARG A 36 -0.97 14.24 -2.67
C ARG A 36 -1.43 12.80 -2.73
N TYR A 37 -1.57 12.12 -1.59
CA TYR A 37 -2.19 10.78 -1.56
C TYR A 37 -3.64 10.87 -2.01
N ALA A 38 -4.42 11.83 -1.50
CA ALA A 38 -5.80 12.06 -1.91
C ALA A 38 -5.95 12.35 -3.41
N ALA A 39 -4.94 12.99 -4.02
CA ALA A 39 -4.92 13.32 -5.44
C ALA A 39 -4.36 12.19 -6.33
N SER A 40 -3.97 11.05 -5.77
CA SER A 40 -3.31 9.96 -6.50
C SER A 40 -4.14 8.67 -6.45
N ALA A 41 -4.27 7.99 -7.59
CA ALA A 41 -4.85 6.64 -7.60
C ALA A 41 -3.95 5.63 -6.89
N PHE A 42 -2.62 5.73 -7.08
CA PHE A 42 -1.65 4.77 -6.55
C PHE A 42 -0.61 5.46 -5.66
N VAL A 43 -0.26 4.82 -4.54
CA VAL A 43 0.78 5.30 -3.62
C VAL A 43 1.83 4.21 -3.42
N MET A 44 3.10 4.52 -3.70
CA MET A 44 4.19 3.58 -3.45
C MET A 44 4.43 3.39 -1.96
N SER A 45 4.26 2.15 -1.48
CA SER A 45 4.57 1.77 -0.10
C SER A 45 5.36 0.44 -0.02
N PRO A 46 6.55 0.38 -0.65
CA PRO A 46 7.46 -0.75 -0.44
C PRO A 46 7.95 -0.78 1.01
N ALA A 47 8.37 -1.97 1.46
CA ALA A 47 8.87 -2.20 2.81
C ALA A 47 10.02 -1.23 3.15
N GLY A 48 9.96 -0.68 4.35
CA GLY A 48 10.98 0.19 4.90
C GLY A 48 11.96 -0.59 5.76
N THR A 49 12.08 -0.20 7.03
CA THR A 49 12.75 -1.01 8.05
C THR A 49 11.92 -2.26 8.39
N HIS A 50 10.59 -2.15 8.27
CA HIS A 50 9.64 -3.23 8.51
C HIS A 50 8.72 -3.40 7.30
N HIS A 51 8.03 -4.54 7.24
CA HIS A 51 7.05 -4.84 6.20
C HIS A 51 5.78 -4.01 6.39
N ASP A 52 5.21 -3.96 7.59
CA ASP A 52 4.07 -3.10 7.90
C ASP A 52 4.53 -1.64 8.03
N CYS A 53 3.97 -0.78 7.19
CA CYS A 53 4.34 0.62 7.10
C CYS A 53 3.09 1.48 7.30
N TRP A 54 3.20 2.53 8.10
CA TRP A 54 2.14 3.54 8.25
C TRP A 54 1.64 4.09 6.90
N ARG A 55 2.51 4.20 5.90
CA ARG A 55 2.17 4.56 4.51
C ARG A 55 1.08 3.68 3.87
N HIS A 56 0.98 2.39 4.24
CA HIS A 56 -0.11 1.51 3.78
C HIS A 56 -1.44 2.08 4.24
N HIS A 57 -1.54 2.36 5.54
CA HIS A 57 -2.75 2.85 6.20
C HIS A 57 -3.09 4.27 5.77
N GLU A 58 -2.10 5.16 5.63
CA GLU A 58 -2.34 6.52 5.13
C GLU A 58 -2.89 6.54 3.71
N ALA A 59 -2.30 5.76 2.79
CA ALA A 59 -2.79 5.68 1.42
C ALA A 59 -4.25 5.20 1.38
N LEU A 60 -4.56 4.15 2.14
CA LEU A 60 -5.91 3.60 2.27
C LEU A 60 -6.91 4.61 2.85
N LEU A 61 -6.52 5.33 3.91
CA LEU A 61 -7.35 6.37 4.53
C LEU A 61 -7.64 7.53 3.57
N MET A 62 -6.70 7.85 2.67
CA MET A 62 -6.87 8.89 1.66
C MET A 62 -7.57 8.38 0.37
N GLY A 63 -7.99 7.11 0.32
CA GLY A 63 -8.70 6.53 -0.82
C GLY A 63 -7.79 6.09 -1.98
N ALA A 64 -6.48 6.03 -1.77
CA ALA A 64 -5.52 5.56 -2.77
C ALA A 64 -5.19 4.07 -2.58
N PHE A 65 -4.78 3.41 -3.68
CA PHE A 65 -4.30 2.03 -3.67
C PHE A 65 -2.81 1.98 -3.29
N PRO A 66 -2.42 1.47 -2.11
CA PRO A 66 -1.02 1.27 -1.79
C PRO A 66 -0.42 0.14 -2.64
N LEU A 67 0.74 0.41 -3.24
CA LEU A 67 1.59 -0.56 -3.92
C LEU A 67 2.59 -1.12 -2.92
N VAL A 68 2.45 -2.39 -2.53
CA VAL A 68 3.21 -2.99 -1.42
C VAL A 68 4.05 -4.15 -1.88
N ASP A 69 5.19 -4.41 -1.22
CA ASP A 69 5.95 -5.63 -1.47
C ASP A 69 5.08 -6.85 -1.13
N GLU A 70 5.04 -7.86 -2.00
CA GLU A 70 4.35 -9.10 -1.67
C GLU A 70 5.05 -9.83 -0.52
N TYR A 71 4.35 -9.98 0.59
CA TYR A 71 4.85 -10.64 1.79
C TYR A 71 3.69 -11.29 2.55
N HIS A 72 3.85 -12.57 2.89
CA HIS A 72 2.78 -13.41 3.44
C HIS A 72 2.09 -12.82 4.69
N LEU A 73 2.81 -12.12 5.58
CA LEU A 73 2.18 -11.50 6.76
C LEU A 73 1.32 -10.29 6.41
N LEU A 74 1.58 -9.59 5.29
CA LEU A 74 0.78 -8.43 4.90
C LEU A 74 -0.64 -8.81 4.47
N HIS A 75 -0.87 -10.04 4.00
CA HIS A 75 -2.23 -10.54 3.75
C HIS A 75 -3.03 -10.74 5.04
N LYS A 76 -2.35 -10.95 6.18
CA LYS A 76 -2.99 -11.04 7.51
C LYS A 76 -3.21 -9.67 8.14
N ILE A 77 -2.35 -8.70 7.82
CA ILE A 77 -2.41 -7.34 8.37
C ILE A 77 -3.35 -6.44 7.57
N LEU A 78 -3.48 -6.66 6.26
CA LEU A 78 -4.33 -5.86 5.38
C LEU A 78 -5.47 -6.70 4.76
N PRO A 79 -6.17 -7.54 5.55
CA PRO A 79 -7.08 -8.54 5.00
C PRO A 79 -8.25 -7.86 4.30
N GLY A 80 -8.43 -8.16 3.00
CA GLY A 80 -9.54 -7.62 2.23
C GLY A 80 -9.51 -6.11 2.01
N LEU A 81 -8.40 -5.42 2.31
CA LEU A 81 -8.22 -4.00 2.00
C LEU A 81 -7.79 -3.81 0.53
N PRO A 82 -8.07 -2.65 -0.10
CA PRO A 82 -7.75 -2.39 -1.50
C PRO A 82 -6.25 -2.14 -1.72
N VAL A 83 -5.45 -3.20 -1.63
CA VAL A 83 -3.99 -3.19 -1.67
C VAL A 83 -3.48 -3.92 -2.90
N ILE A 84 -2.50 -3.35 -3.58
CA ILE A 84 -1.86 -3.97 -4.74
C ILE A 84 -0.51 -4.57 -4.30
N TYR A 85 -0.48 -5.90 -4.22
CA TYR A 85 0.74 -6.65 -3.89
C TYR A 85 1.65 -6.82 -5.11
N ILE A 86 2.91 -6.42 -4.95
CA ILE A 86 3.93 -6.37 -5.99
C ILE A 86 4.96 -7.47 -5.74
N LYS A 87 4.96 -8.51 -6.58
CA LYS A 87 5.98 -9.59 -6.58
C LYS A 87 7.34 -9.10 -7.05
N SER A 88 7.34 -8.27 -8.09
CA SER A 88 8.54 -7.77 -8.74
C SER A 88 8.27 -6.38 -9.31
N TRP A 89 8.92 -5.38 -8.73
CA TRP A 89 8.82 -3.99 -9.18
C TRP A 89 9.36 -3.78 -10.61
N GLU A 90 10.32 -4.62 -11.04
CA GLU A 90 10.94 -4.55 -12.37
C GLU A 90 10.00 -4.98 -13.50
N ARG A 91 9.07 -5.89 -13.19
CA ARG A 91 8.16 -6.50 -14.17
C ARG A 91 6.79 -5.86 -14.19
N MET A 92 6.51 -4.95 -13.26
CA MET A 92 5.20 -4.32 -13.12
C MET A 92 4.96 -3.32 -14.25
N THR A 93 3.93 -3.55 -15.06
CA THR A 93 3.56 -2.62 -16.13
C THR A 93 2.38 -1.73 -15.72
N ARG A 94 2.06 -0.74 -16.57
CA ARG A 94 0.87 0.09 -16.39
C ARG A 94 -0.39 -0.77 -16.43
N ASP A 95 -0.51 -1.62 -17.44
CA ASP A 95 -1.71 -2.44 -17.65
C ASP A 95 -1.92 -3.42 -16.49
N ASP A 96 -0.85 -3.96 -15.91
CA ASP A 96 -0.92 -4.78 -14.70
C ASP A 96 -1.53 -4.01 -13.51
N LEU A 97 -1.14 -2.74 -13.31
CA LEU A 97 -1.66 -1.92 -12.21
C LEU A 97 -3.14 -1.60 -12.40
N PHE A 98 -3.54 -1.18 -13.60
CA PHE A 98 -4.93 -0.84 -13.88
C PHE A 98 -5.82 -2.08 -13.86
N SER A 99 -5.37 -3.21 -14.40
CA SER A 99 -6.11 -4.48 -14.30
C SER A 99 -6.33 -4.88 -12.84
N LYS A 100 -5.32 -4.76 -11.98
CA LYS A 100 -5.46 -5.08 -10.55
C LYS A 100 -6.38 -4.10 -9.83
N MET A 101 -6.36 -2.83 -10.20
CA MET A 101 -7.28 -1.83 -9.67
C MET A 101 -8.71 -2.17 -10.06
N ASP A 102 -8.95 -2.50 -11.33
CA ASP A 102 -10.27 -2.86 -11.85
C ASP A 102 -10.81 -4.13 -11.16
N ASP A 103 -9.96 -5.13 -10.91
CA ASP A 103 -10.32 -6.33 -10.15
C ASP A 103 -10.80 -5.98 -8.73
N ILE A 104 -10.11 -5.07 -8.05
CA ILE A 104 -10.46 -4.64 -6.68
C ILE A 104 -11.75 -3.81 -6.69
N VAL A 105 -11.90 -2.88 -7.64
CA VAL A 105 -13.07 -1.99 -7.73
C VAL A 105 -14.32 -2.75 -8.16
N SER A 106 -14.18 -3.80 -8.98
CA SER A 106 -15.30 -4.63 -9.44
C SER A 106 -15.74 -5.69 -8.42
N ALA A 107 -14.92 -5.94 -7.40
CA ALA A 107 -15.28 -6.82 -6.28
C ALA A 107 -16.26 -6.12 -5.32
N ASP A 108 -16.83 -6.90 -4.39
CA ASP A 108 -17.61 -6.32 -3.30
C ASP A 108 -16.74 -5.30 -2.54
N PRO A 109 -17.33 -4.17 -2.09
CA PRO A 109 -16.58 -3.11 -1.44
C PRO A 109 -15.73 -3.68 -0.28
N PRO A 110 -14.41 -3.39 -0.26
CA PRO A 110 -13.54 -3.91 0.77
C PRO A 110 -14.01 -3.44 2.14
N SER A 111 -14.01 -4.36 3.11
CA SER A 111 -14.36 -4.01 4.49
C SER A 111 -13.34 -3.01 5.03
N ALA A 112 -13.81 -1.85 5.49
CA ALA A 112 -12.95 -0.88 6.17
C ALA A 112 -12.60 -1.31 7.60
N MET A 113 -13.16 -2.42 8.10
CA MET A 113 -12.97 -2.88 9.49
C MET A 113 -11.49 -2.99 9.89
N PRO A 114 -10.57 -3.56 9.07
CA PRO A 114 -9.16 -3.65 9.44
C PRO A 114 -8.42 -2.31 9.57
N LEU A 115 -9.03 -1.19 9.18
CA LEU A 115 -8.51 0.15 9.44
C LEU A 115 -8.95 0.70 10.82
N THR A 116 -9.83 0.00 11.53
CA THR A 116 -10.39 0.45 12.80
C THR A 116 -9.67 -0.19 13.99
N HIS A 117 -9.58 0.56 15.09
CA HIS A 117 -9.08 0.02 16.37
C HIS A 117 -9.92 -1.17 16.85
N ALA A 118 -11.25 -1.08 16.72
CA ALA A 118 -12.17 -2.10 17.21
C ALA A 118 -11.91 -3.49 16.60
N TYR A 119 -11.62 -3.55 15.30
CA TYR A 119 -11.27 -4.80 14.63
C TYR A 119 -10.04 -5.46 15.27
N TRP A 120 -8.95 -4.70 15.42
CA TRP A 120 -7.70 -5.24 15.97
C TRP A 120 -7.82 -5.61 17.44
N GLU A 121 -8.59 -4.85 18.21
CA GLU A 121 -8.86 -5.18 19.60
C GLU A 121 -9.56 -6.55 19.72
N GLU A 122 -10.56 -6.81 18.88
CA GLU A 122 -11.27 -8.10 18.88
C GLU A 122 -10.41 -9.25 18.36
N GLU A 123 -9.61 -9.02 17.30
CA GLU A 123 -8.64 -10.01 16.81
C GLU A 123 -7.61 -10.39 17.88
N LEU A 124 -7.07 -9.40 18.61
CA LEU A 124 -6.13 -9.63 19.70
C LEU A 124 -6.77 -10.39 20.87
N LYS A 125 -7.97 -9.98 21.29
CA LYS A 125 -8.72 -10.71 22.33
C LYS A 125 -9.01 -12.15 21.90
N SER A 126 -9.38 -12.35 20.63
CA SER A 126 -9.63 -13.69 20.06
C SER A 126 -8.37 -14.55 20.08
N PHE A 127 -7.24 -13.99 19.66
CA PHE A 127 -5.95 -14.67 19.72
C PHE A 127 -5.61 -15.10 21.17
N LEU A 128 -5.76 -14.20 22.14
CA LEU A 128 -5.47 -14.47 23.55
C LEU A 128 -6.40 -15.53 24.17
N ARG A 129 -7.66 -15.65 23.72
CA ARG A 129 -8.60 -16.70 24.18
C ARG A 129 -8.25 -18.09 23.67
N ASN A 130 -7.52 -18.17 22.55
CA ASN A 130 -7.21 -19.42 21.86
C ASN A 130 -5.77 -19.92 22.11
N MET A 131 -5.03 -19.25 23.00
CA MET A 131 -3.73 -19.73 23.53
C MET A 131 -3.93 -20.54 24.80
#